data_AF-A0A8T3VEA0-F1
#
_entry.id   AF-A0A8T3VEA0-F1
#
_cell.length_a   1.000
_cell.length_b   1.000
_cell.length_c   1.000
_cell.angle_alpha   90.00
_cell.angle_beta   90.00
_cell.angle_gamma   90.00
#
_symmetry.space_group_name_H-M   'P 1'
#
loop_
_entity.id
_entity.type
_entity.pdbx_description
1 polymer ?
#
loop_
_entity_poly.entity_id
_entity_poly.type
_entity_poly.pdbx_seq_one_letter_code
_entity_poly.pdbx_strand_id
1 'polypeptide(L)'
;MKTIICPRCGKKQDETFNFCKDCGSSFALKQCPDCGTLQNGVFMFCKKCGASLSAEKSYAKNFRTCPKCGGKVLENDRFCIHCGEEISPNTEKCIYCGNPVLSTDKFCTNCGKELNIITCPKCAKKTTSDNFCIHCGYHLH
;
A
#
# COMPACT_ATOMS: atom_id res chain seq x y z
N MET A 1 4.73 -5.39 -39.32
CA MET A 1 4.50 -5.22 -37.87
C MET A 1 4.95 -3.83 -37.48
N LYS A 2 4.11 -3.06 -36.81
CA LYS A 2 4.51 -1.77 -36.24
C LYS A 2 5.23 -2.03 -34.92
N THR A 3 6.22 -1.21 -34.62
CA THR A 3 7.09 -1.37 -33.46
C THR A 3 7.07 -0.10 -32.63
N ILE A 4 7.11 -0.25 -31.30
CA ILE A 4 7.19 0.85 -30.34
C ILE A 4 8.54 0.80 -29.63
N ILE A 5 9.18 1.96 -29.46
CA ILE A 5 10.38 2.08 -28.64
C ILE A 5 9.94 2.37 -27.21
N CYS A 6 10.37 1.55 -26.26
CA CYS A 6 10.07 1.76 -24.85
C CYS A 6 10.66 3.11 -24.38
N PRO A 7 9.84 4.10 -23.98
CA PRO A 7 10.34 5.40 -23.50
C PRO A 7 11.12 5.32 -22.19
N ARG A 8 11.06 4.20 -21.46
CA ARG A 8 11.81 4.01 -20.21
C ARG A 8 13.21 3.41 -20.43
N CYS A 9 13.35 2.44 -21.33
CA CYS A 9 14.61 1.70 -21.51
C CYS A 9 15.16 1.70 -22.94
N GLY A 10 14.47 2.33 -23.91
CA GLY A 10 14.92 2.47 -25.30
C GLY A 10 14.84 1.19 -26.14
N LYS A 11 14.42 0.06 -25.58
CA LYS A 11 14.32 -1.20 -26.34
C LYS A 11 13.09 -1.20 -27.26
N LYS A 12 13.29 -1.74 -28.47
CA LYS A 12 12.22 -1.94 -29.47
C LYS A 12 11.33 -3.08 -29.02
N GLN A 13 10.02 -2.87 -29.09
CA GLN A 13 9.00 -3.84 -28.72
C GLN A 13 7.91 -3.89 -29.80
N ASP A 14 7.13 -4.96 -29.77
CA ASP A 14 5.91 -5.07 -30.55
C ASP A 14 4.80 -4.21 -29.90
N GLU A 15 4.02 -3.50 -30.71
CA GLU A 15 2.95 -2.61 -30.24
C GLU A 15 1.74 -3.36 -29.63
N THR A 16 1.64 -4.68 -29.80
CA THR A 16 0.57 -5.50 -29.22
C THR A 16 0.76 -5.76 -27.71
N PHE A 17 1.96 -5.51 -27.16
CA PHE A 17 2.20 -5.67 -25.73
C PHE A 17 1.76 -4.44 -24.93
N ASN A 18 0.98 -4.66 -23.86
CA ASN A 18 0.60 -3.60 -22.92
C ASN A 18 1.73 -3.22 -21.93
N PHE A 19 2.91 -3.85 -22.04
CA PHE A 19 4.07 -3.60 -21.18
C PHE A 19 5.39 -3.92 -21.90
N CYS A 20 6.48 -3.29 -21.47
CA CYS A 20 7.84 -3.61 -21.93
C CYS A 20 8.34 -4.89 -21.27
N LYS A 21 8.77 -5.88 -22.06
CA LYS A 21 9.27 -7.16 -21.54
C LYS A 21 10.60 -7.05 -20.80
N ASP A 22 11.36 -5.98 -21.07
CA ASP A 22 12.70 -5.81 -20.51
C ASP A 22 12.72 -5.01 -19.19
N CYS A 23 11.84 -4.01 -19.04
CA CYS A 23 11.86 -3.12 -17.87
C CYS A 23 10.50 -3.03 -17.14
N GLY A 24 9.50 -3.77 -17.60
CA GLY A 24 8.17 -3.85 -16.98
C GLY A 24 7.31 -2.59 -17.10
N SER A 25 7.75 -1.54 -17.80
CA SER A 25 6.95 -0.32 -17.94
C SER A 25 5.66 -0.59 -18.69
N SER A 26 4.52 -0.20 -18.12
CA SER A 26 3.23 -0.34 -18.79
C SER A 26 3.05 0.69 -19.91
N PHE A 27 2.65 0.21 -21.09
CA PHE A 27 2.18 1.04 -22.20
C PHE A 27 0.66 1.25 -22.18
N ALA A 28 -0.03 0.65 -21.20
CA ALA A 28 -1.48 0.80 -21.05
C ALA A 28 -1.84 2.28 -20.90
N LEU A 29 -2.90 2.69 -21.58
CA LEU A 29 -3.47 4.01 -21.43
C LEU A 29 -4.12 4.12 -20.04
N LYS A 30 -3.79 5.17 -19.31
CA LYS A 30 -4.43 5.58 -18.07
C LYS A 30 -5.17 6.89 -18.29
N GLN A 31 -6.38 6.96 -17.75
CA GLN A 31 -7.14 8.20 -17.69
C GLN A 31 -6.63 9.04 -16.53
N CYS A 32 -6.33 10.32 -16.78
CA CYS A 32 -6.01 11.27 -15.72
C CYS A 32 -7.22 11.44 -14.79
N PRO A 33 -7.06 11.25 -13.46
CA PRO A 33 -8.18 11.38 -12.52
C PRO A 33 -8.72 12.81 -12.45
N ASP A 34 -7.87 13.82 -12.68
CA ASP A 34 -8.26 15.23 -12.52
C ASP A 34 -8.91 15.82 -13.77
N CYS A 35 -8.39 15.50 -14.97
CA CYS A 35 -8.83 16.14 -16.21
C CYS A 35 -9.36 15.17 -17.27
N GLY A 36 -9.46 13.88 -16.95
CA GLY A 36 -10.03 12.84 -17.81
C GLY A 36 -9.22 12.51 -19.06
N THR A 37 -8.02 13.07 -19.25
CA THR A 37 -7.22 12.84 -20.47
C THR A 37 -6.57 11.46 -20.43
N LEU A 38 -6.74 10.69 -21.51
CA LEU A 38 -6.09 9.39 -21.71
C LEU A 38 -4.63 9.57 -22.13
N GLN A 39 -3.71 8.95 -21.41
CA GLN A 39 -2.27 9.09 -21.61
C GLN A 39 -1.59 7.76 -21.35
N ASN A 40 -0.39 7.52 -21.90
CA ASN A 40 0.33 6.30 -21.57
C ASN A 40 0.71 6.28 -20.06
N GLY A 41 0.72 5.10 -19.47
CA GLY A 41 1.07 4.89 -18.06
C GLY A 41 2.55 5.06 -17.73
N VAL A 42 3.36 5.60 -18.65
CA VAL A 42 4.79 5.88 -18.44
C VAL A 42 4.97 7.25 -17.76
N PHE A 43 4.09 8.19 -18.02
CA PHE A 43 4.22 9.53 -17.47
C PHE A 43 3.88 9.57 -15.97
N MET A 44 4.77 10.16 -15.18
CA MET A 44 4.53 10.43 -13.75
C MET A 44 3.51 11.55 -13.55
N PHE A 45 3.37 12.45 -14.53
CA PHE A 45 2.47 13.61 -14.49
C PHE A 45 1.67 13.74 -15.79
N CYS A 46 0.47 14.27 -15.68
CA CYS A 46 -0.44 14.55 -16.76
C CYS A 46 0.13 15.68 -17.63
N LYS A 47 0.38 15.42 -18.91
CA LYS A 47 0.91 16.46 -19.83
C LYS A 47 -0.08 17.59 -20.12
N LYS A 48 -1.38 17.39 -19.83
CA LYS A 48 -2.42 18.41 -20.05
C LYS A 48 -2.62 19.32 -18.84
N CYS A 49 -2.74 18.78 -17.63
CA CYS A 49 -3.07 19.56 -16.42
C CYS A 49 -2.00 19.50 -15.32
N GLY A 50 -0.93 18.72 -15.48
CA GLY A 50 0.14 18.59 -14.49
C GLY A 50 -0.16 17.62 -13.32
N ALA A 51 -1.39 17.10 -13.21
CA ALA A 51 -1.77 16.17 -12.13
C ALA A 51 -0.86 14.93 -12.09
N SER A 52 -0.52 14.46 -10.89
CA SER A 52 0.27 13.23 -10.73
C SER A 52 -0.51 12.01 -11.21
N LEU A 53 0.10 11.22 -12.11
CA LEU A 53 -0.44 9.98 -12.66
C LEU A 53 0.19 8.73 -12.01
N SER A 54 1.10 8.92 -11.05
CA SER A 54 1.62 7.84 -10.22
C SER A 54 0.54 7.40 -9.23
N ALA A 55 -0.49 6.73 -9.75
CA ALA A 55 -1.38 5.91 -8.96
C ALA A 55 -0.63 4.63 -8.54
N GLU A 56 0.42 4.79 -7.74
CA GLU A 56 0.68 3.77 -6.73
C GLU A 56 -0.43 3.97 -5.71
N LYS A 57 -1.25 2.92 -5.51
CA LYS A 57 -2.27 2.89 -4.46
C LYS A 57 -1.65 3.46 -3.21
N SER A 58 -2.01 4.71 -2.91
CA SER A 58 -1.57 5.37 -1.70
C SER A 58 -2.34 4.66 -0.61
N TYR A 59 -1.76 3.57 -0.07
CA TYR A 59 -2.09 3.16 1.29
C TYR A 59 -2.12 4.45 2.09
N ALA A 60 -3.25 4.75 2.71
CA ALA A 60 -3.41 5.96 3.50
C ALA A 60 -2.19 6.03 4.43
N LYS A 61 -1.27 6.96 4.13
CA LYS A 61 -0.04 7.07 4.88
C LYS A 61 -0.43 7.72 6.19
N ASN A 62 -0.60 6.89 7.21
CA ASN A 62 -0.75 7.37 8.56
C ASN A 62 0.60 7.92 9.02
N PHE A 63 0.55 9.06 9.67
CA PHE A 63 1.72 9.74 10.20
C PHE A 63 1.60 9.87 11.71
N ARG A 64 2.74 9.85 12.38
CA ARG A 64 2.87 10.17 13.80
C ARG A 64 3.99 11.18 14.00
N THR A 65 4.07 11.71 15.22
CA THR A 65 5.11 12.66 15.61
C THR A 65 6.28 11.92 16.24
N CYS A 66 7.50 12.23 15.82
CA CYS A 66 8.70 11.72 16.46
C CYS A 66 8.75 12.23 17.91
N PRO A 67 8.90 11.35 18.92
CA PRO A 67 8.90 11.75 20.32
C PRO A 67 10.13 12.59 20.71
N LYS A 68 11.23 12.51 19.95
CA LYS A 68 12.47 13.24 20.23
C LYS A 68 12.51 14.64 19.61
N CYS A 69 12.19 14.77 18.33
CA CYS A 69 12.36 16.03 17.60
C CYS A 69 11.06 16.70 17.15
N GLY A 70 9.90 16.06 17.33
CA GLY A 70 8.63 16.59 16.84
C GLY A 70 8.41 16.48 15.34
N GLY A 71 9.36 15.91 14.59
CA GLY A 71 9.25 15.72 13.14
C GLY A 71 8.16 14.71 12.77
N LYS A 72 7.49 14.92 11.63
CA LYS A 72 6.42 14.04 11.13
C LYS A 72 7.03 12.81 10.47
N VAL A 73 6.72 11.62 10.99
CA VAL A 73 7.23 10.32 10.50
C VAL A 73 6.08 9.40 10.11
N LEU A 74 6.34 8.40 9.27
CA LEU A 74 5.31 7.40 8.97
C LEU A 74 5.07 6.53 10.20
N GLU A 75 3.84 6.03 10.34
CA GLU A 75 3.41 5.24 11.50
C GLU A 75 4.29 3.99 11.73
N ASN A 76 4.80 3.40 10.65
CA ASN A 76 5.59 2.17 10.65
C ASN A 76 7.10 2.41 10.46
N ASP A 77 7.57 3.66 10.47
CA ASP A 77 9.00 3.94 10.40
C ASP A 77 9.71 3.41 11.65
N ARG A 78 10.89 2.82 11.44
CA ARG A 78 11.82 2.37 12.49
C ARG A 78 12.83 3.46 12.89
N PHE A 79 13.07 4.44 12.02
CA PHE A 79 14.00 5.53 12.27
C PHE A 79 13.36 6.85 11.86
N CYS A 80 13.57 7.88 12.66
CA CYS A 80 13.10 9.21 12.33
C CYS A 80 13.94 9.81 11.19
N ILE A 81 13.30 10.14 10.07
CA ILE A 81 13.96 10.78 8.93
C ILE A 81 14.53 12.17 9.23
N HIS A 82 14.07 12.83 10.30
CA HIS A 82 14.46 14.19 10.65
C HIS A 82 15.62 14.26 11.64
N CYS A 83 15.79 13.27 12.52
CA CYS A 83 16.81 13.31 13.57
C CYS A 83 17.58 11.99 13.79
N GLY A 84 17.26 10.94 13.03
CA GLY A 84 17.93 9.63 13.10
C GLY A 84 17.54 8.78 14.31
N GLU A 85 16.67 9.25 15.20
CA GLU A 85 16.24 8.48 16.37
C GLU A 85 15.57 7.17 15.98
N GLU A 86 15.95 6.08 16.64
CA GLU A 86 15.23 4.81 16.53
C GLU A 86 13.86 4.93 17.20
N ILE A 87 12.81 4.64 16.44
CA ILE A 87 11.43 4.75 16.87
C ILE A 87 10.76 3.39 16.71
N SER A 88 10.05 2.92 17.74
CA SER A 88 9.38 1.62 17.65
C SER A 88 8.22 1.69 16.66
N PRO A 89 8.19 0.88 15.60
CA PRO A 89 7.08 0.88 14.64
C PRO A 89 5.77 0.55 15.36
N ASN A 90 4.65 1.11 14.90
CA ASN A 90 3.36 0.81 15.51
C ASN A 90 2.95 -0.64 15.19
N THR A 91 3.31 -1.56 16.08
CA THR A 91 3.04 -2.99 15.93
C THR A 91 1.98 -3.41 16.93
N GLU A 92 1.05 -4.24 16.48
CA GLU A 92 0.10 -4.94 17.33
C GLU A 92 0.57 -6.39 17.53
N LYS A 93 0.06 -7.06 18.56
CA LYS A 93 0.31 -8.50 18.74
C LYS A 93 -0.68 -9.29 17.90
N CYS A 94 -0.17 -10.26 17.14
CA CYS A 94 -1.00 -11.21 16.43
C CYS A 94 -1.90 -11.96 17.41
N ILE A 95 -3.22 -11.90 17.19
CA ILE A 95 -4.22 -12.55 18.04
C ILE A 95 -4.14 -14.08 18.04
N TYR A 96 -3.41 -14.67 17.09
CA TYR A 96 -3.25 -16.12 16.97
C TYR A 96 -1.92 -16.67 17.53
N CYS A 97 -0.82 -15.93 17.39
CA CYS A 97 0.51 -16.42 17.80
C CYS A 97 1.28 -15.44 18.71
N GLY A 98 0.74 -14.26 18.99
CA GLY A 98 1.34 -13.27 19.89
C GLY A 98 2.51 -12.45 19.31
N ASN A 99 3.04 -12.81 18.13
CA ASN A 99 4.15 -12.10 17.51
C ASN A 99 3.74 -10.71 17.00
N PRO A 100 4.67 -9.74 16.93
CA PRO A 100 4.40 -8.40 16.39
C PRO A 100 3.97 -8.45 14.92
N VAL A 101 2.92 -7.72 14.59
CA VAL A 101 2.40 -7.52 13.23
C VAL A 101 2.08 -6.04 13.02
N LEU A 102 2.20 -5.55 11.80
CA LEU A 102 1.79 -4.18 11.48
C LEU A 102 0.27 -4.12 11.36
N SER A 103 -0.33 -2.98 11.71
CA SER A 103 -1.77 -2.75 11.56
C SER A 103 -2.27 -2.87 10.12
N THR A 104 -1.36 -2.74 9.15
CA THR A 104 -1.64 -2.87 7.71
C THR A 104 -1.42 -4.27 7.16
N ASP A 105 -0.87 -5.20 7.95
CA ASP A 105 -0.57 -6.54 7.49
C ASP A 105 -1.86 -7.32 7.24
N LYS A 106 -1.99 -7.91 6.05
CA LYS A 106 -3.10 -8.81 5.73
C LYS A 106 -2.89 -10.22 6.27
N PHE A 107 -1.64 -10.61 6.51
CA PHE A 107 -1.25 -11.93 6.97
C PHE A 107 -0.15 -11.80 8.01
N CYS A 108 -0.15 -12.66 9.02
CA CYS A 108 0.94 -12.75 9.97
C CYS A 108 2.15 -13.44 9.30
N THR A 109 3.29 -12.75 9.25
CA THR A 109 4.54 -13.30 8.70
C THR A 109 5.13 -14.45 9.52
N ASN A 110 4.71 -14.59 10.78
CA ASN A 110 5.19 -15.65 11.67
C ASN A 110 4.31 -16.92 11.65
N CYS A 111 2.98 -16.79 11.56
CA CYS A 111 2.07 -17.95 11.60
C CYS A 111 1.23 -18.18 10.34
N GLY A 112 1.31 -17.27 9.35
CA GLY A 112 0.63 -17.38 8.06
C GLY A 112 -0.88 -17.08 8.08
N LYS A 113 -1.49 -16.84 9.25
CA LYS A 113 -2.93 -16.56 9.35
C LYS A 113 -3.29 -15.17 8.83
N GLU A 114 -4.46 -15.06 8.21
CA GLU A 114 -5.05 -13.80 7.78
C GLU A 114 -5.43 -12.91 8.96
N LEU A 115 -5.20 -11.61 8.83
CA LEU A 115 -5.43 -10.59 9.86
C LEU A 115 -6.54 -9.63 9.44
N ASN A 116 -7.68 -10.17 8.99
CA ASN A 116 -8.87 -9.36 8.74
C ASN A 116 -9.52 -8.98 10.08
N ILE A 117 -8.91 -8.02 10.77
CA ILE A 117 -9.30 -7.59 12.12
C ILE A 117 -10.48 -6.64 12.03
N ILE A 118 -11.57 -7.00 12.69
CA ILE A 118 -12.75 -6.16 12.91
C ILE A 118 -12.95 -5.89 14.41
N THR A 119 -13.78 -4.92 14.74
CA THR A 119 -14.20 -4.69 16.14
C THR A 119 -15.51 -5.42 16.41
N CYS A 120 -15.56 -6.27 17.43
CA CYS A 120 -16.78 -6.99 17.78
C CYS A 120 -17.88 -6.01 18.24
N PRO A 121 -19.09 -6.03 17.68
CA PRO A 121 -20.16 -5.10 18.05
C PRO A 121 -20.72 -5.37 19.46
N LYS A 122 -20.53 -6.57 20.02
CA LYS A 122 -21.02 -6.93 21.36
C LYS A 122 -20.05 -6.56 22.49
N CYS A 123 -18.76 -6.83 22.32
CA CYS A 123 -17.77 -6.65 23.39
C CYS A 123 -16.70 -5.60 23.10
N ALA A 124 -16.75 -4.94 21.94
CA ALA A 124 -15.81 -3.91 21.49
C ALA A 124 -14.33 -4.33 21.38
N LYS A 125 -14.02 -5.61 21.57
CA LYS A 125 -12.65 -6.12 21.37
C LYS A 125 -12.39 -6.36 19.88
N LYS A 126 -11.16 -6.10 19.47
CA LYS A 126 -10.65 -6.51 18.16
C LYS A 126 -10.71 -8.03 18.04
N THR A 127 -11.23 -8.53 16.94
CA THR A 127 -11.40 -9.95 16.63
C THR A 127 -11.23 -10.11 15.12
N THR A 128 -11.21 -11.34 14.63
CA THR A 128 -11.29 -11.61 13.20
C THR A 128 -12.70 -11.51 12.68
N SER A 129 -12.83 -11.28 11.37
CA SER A 129 -14.08 -11.38 10.64
C SER A 129 -14.58 -12.82 10.44
N ASP A 130 -14.23 -13.75 11.32
CA ASP A 130 -14.71 -15.13 11.32
C ASP A 130 -16.17 -15.21 11.80
N ASN A 131 -16.80 -16.40 11.80
CA ASN A 131 -18.20 -16.56 12.22
C ASN A 131 -18.47 -16.16 13.69
N PHE A 132 -17.47 -16.27 14.57
CA PHE A 132 -17.63 -16.00 16.00
C PHE A 132 -16.51 -15.12 16.55
N CYS A 133 -16.84 -14.23 17.49
CA CYS A 133 -15.86 -13.46 18.24
C CYS A 133 -15.08 -14.36 19.21
N ILE A 134 -13.76 -14.42 19.05
CA ILE A 134 -12.87 -15.24 19.90
C ILE A 134 -12.83 -14.83 21.38
N HIS A 135 -13.37 -13.66 21.73
CA HIS A 135 -13.36 -13.14 23.09
C HIS A 135 -14.69 -13.27 23.83
N CYS A 136 -15.82 -13.36 23.12
CA CYS A 136 -17.15 -13.39 23.75
C CYS A 136 -18.16 -14.34 23.09
N GLY A 137 -17.77 -15.05 22.03
CA GLY A 137 -18.62 -16.00 21.33
C GLY A 137 -19.75 -15.39 20.50
N TYR A 138 -19.78 -14.06 20.34
CA TYR A 138 -20.81 -13.39 19.53
C TYR A 138 -20.72 -13.82 18.06
N HIS A 139 -21.86 -14.12 17.45
CA HIS A 139 -21.98 -14.47 16.04
C HIS A 139 -21.80 -13.22 15.17
N LEU A 140 -20.79 -13.21 14.30
CA LEU A 140 -20.44 -12.06 13.46
C LEU A 140 -21.06 -12.14 12.06
N HIS A 141 -21.40 -13.36 11.58
CA HIS A 141 -22.03 -13.63 10.28
C HIS A 141 -23.18 -14.62 10.41
#